data_AF-A0A1G3M8R3-F1
#
_entry.id   AF-A0A1G3M8R3-F1
#
_cell.length_a   1.000
_cell.length_b   1.000
_cell.length_c   1.000
_cell.angle_alpha   90.00
_cell.angle_beta   90.00
_cell.angle_gamma   90.00
#
_symmetry.space_group_name_H-M   'P 1'
#
loop_
_entity.id
_entity.type
_entity.pdbx_description
1 polymer ?
#
loop_
_entity_poly.entity_id
_entity_poly.type
_entity_poly.pdbx_seq_one_letter_code
_entity_poly.pdbx_strand_id
1 'polypeptide(L)'
;MIAAEDKEAIRAIMRHVVWDYDVDPYDLYEVAVGKRGAIGHFSAERVLLRMLERLSWYDVLDLLGTDRLRTRLTTLLIARIRHDDVRERYEYVRRLLQGEALPLSGWDPASRAKVRDSLLSDRWYRAEQALVRP
;
A
#
# COMPACT_ATOMS: atom_id res chain seq x y z
N MET A 1 -3.38 -16.79 0.01
CA MET A 1 -3.55 -16.70 -1.44
C MET A 1 -4.88 -17.34 -1.80
N ILE A 2 -5.78 -16.57 -2.41
CA ILE A 2 -7.06 -17.10 -2.89
C ILE A 2 -6.79 -17.91 -4.15
N ALA A 3 -7.40 -19.10 -4.26
CA ALA A 3 -7.28 -19.90 -5.48
C ALA A 3 -7.89 -19.12 -6.65
N ALA A 4 -7.22 -19.09 -7.81
CA ALA A 4 -7.65 -18.29 -8.96
C ALA A 4 -9.04 -18.71 -9.51
N GLU A 5 -9.50 -19.92 -9.17
CA GLU A 5 -10.83 -20.44 -9.44
C GLU A 5 -11.94 -19.91 -8.51
N ASP A 6 -11.60 -19.36 -7.34
CA ASP A 6 -12.58 -18.83 -6.39
C ASP A 6 -13.03 -17.41 -6.79
N LYS A 7 -13.87 -17.37 -7.83
CA LYS A 7 -14.37 -16.13 -8.41
C LYS A 7 -15.17 -15.30 -7.41
N GLU A 8 -15.89 -15.92 -6.48
CA GLU A 8 -16.74 -15.22 -5.52
C GLU A 8 -15.90 -14.51 -4.45
N ALA A 9 -14.86 -15.15 -3.92
CA ALA A 9 -13.93 -14.49 -3.01
C ALA A 9 -13.22 -13.30 -3.68
N ILE A 10 -12.79 -13.47 -4.94
CA ILE A 10 -12.19 -12.40 -5.73
C ILE A 10 -13.17 -11.23 -5.91
N ARG A 11 -14.44 -11.51 -6.27
CA ARG A 11 -15.48 -10.49 -6.42
C ARG A 11 -15.71 -9.71 -5.13
N ALA A 12 -15.76 -10.42 -4.00
CA ALA A 12 -16.00 -9.83 -2.67
C ALA A 12 -14.93 -8.81 -2.28
N ILE A 13 -13.67 -9.05 -2.65
CA ILE A 13 -12.57 -8.11 -2.41
C ILE A 13 -12.56 -6.99 -3.47
N MET A 14 -12.65 -7.37 -4.75
CA MET A 14 -12.48 -6.45 -5.87
C MET A 14 -13.59 -5.40 -5.98
N ARG A 15 -14.78 -5.64 -5.43
CA ARG A 15 -15.86 -4.62 -5.36
C ARG A 15 -15.42 -3.34 -4.64
N HIS A 16 -14.42 -3.41 -3.77
CA HIS A 16 -13.89 -2.25 -3.04
C HIS A 16 -12.89 -1.43 -3.88
N VAL A 17 -12.37 -1.98 -4.99
CA VAL A 17 -11.41 -1.30 -5.87
C VAL A 17 -12.09 -0.23 -6.73
N VAL A 18 -13.30 -0.52 -7.21
CA VAL A 18 -14.10 0.39 -8.04
C VAL A 18 -15.54 0.32 -7.55
N TRP A 19 -15.98 1.37 -6.85
CA TRP A 19 -17.36 1.49 -6.37
C TRP A 19 -18.20 2.43 -7.25
N ASP A 20 -17.53 3.24 -8.07
CA ASP A 20 -18.05 4.38 -8.81
C ASP A 20 -18.45 4.06 -10.26
N TYR A 21 -18.30 2.80 -10.69
CA TYR A 21 -18.61 2.36 -12.06
C TYR A 21 -19.33 1.03 -12.06
N ASP A 22 -20.21 0.84 -13.04
CA ASP A 22 -20.86 -0.43 -13.33
C ASP A 22 -19.89 -1.33 -14.11
N VAL A 23 -18.98 -1.99 -13.39
CA VAL A 23 -18.01 -2.93 -13.93
C VAL A 23 -17.98 -4.17 -13.06
N ASP A 24 -17.95 -5.33 -13.70
CA ASP A 24 -17.81 -6.60 -13.01
C ASP A 24 -16.46 -6.68 -12.23
N PRO A 25 -16.48 -6.95 -10.91
CA PRO A 25 -15.26 -6.99 -10.11
C PRO A 25 -14.26 -8.08 -10.53
N TYR A 26 -14.74 -9.21 -11.05
CA TYR A 26 -13.87 -10.29 -11.52
C TYR A 26 -13.18 -9.89 -12.83
N ASP A 27 -13.92 -9.23 -13.72
CA ASP A 27 -13.37 -8.69 -14.95
C ASP A 27 -12.26 -7.65 -14.69
N LEU A 28 -12.42 -6.79 -13.67
CA LEU A 28 -11.35 -5.89 -13.20
C LEU A 28 -10.12 -6.66 -12.70
N TYR A 29 -10.34 -7.78 -12.00
CA TYR A 29 -9.25 -8.66 -11.57
C TYR A 29 -8.52 -9.25 -12.77
N GLU A 30 -9.22 -9.69 -13.81
CA GLU A 30 -8.59 -10.19 -15.04
C GLU A 30 -7.71 -9.14 -15.71
N VAL A 31 -8.14 -7.87 -15.70
CA VAL A 31 -7.31 -6.74 -16.14
C VAL A 31 -6.10 -6.55 -15.23
N ALA A 32 -6.30 -6.63 -13.91
CA ALA A 32 -5.21 -6.51 -12.94
C ALA A 32 -4.15 -7.60 -13.14
N VAL A 33 -4.52 -8.85 -13.41
CA VAL A 33 -3.55 -9.93 -13.61
C VAL A 33 -3.01 -10.05 -15.05
N GLY A 34 -3.49 -9.21 -15.96
CA GLY A 34 -3.07 -9.16 -17.37
C GLY A 34 -3.70 -10.26 -18.24
N LYS A 35 -4.75 -10.95 -17.75
CA LYS A 35 -5.56 -11.87 -18.56
C LYS A 35 -6.42 -11.13 -19.58
N ARG A 36 -6.76 -9.87 -19.27
CA ARG A 36 -7.50 -8.95 -20.14
C ARG A 36 -6.72 -7.64 -20.30
N GLY A 37 -6.80 -7.00 -21.47
CA GLY A 37 -6.05 -5.78 -21.77
C GLY A 37 -6.53 -4.54 -21.00
N ALA A 38 -7.81 -4.20 -21.12
CA ALA A 38 -8.46 -3.09 -20.44
C ALA A 38 -9.98 -3.26 -20.43
N ILE A 39 -10.67 -2.53 -19.55
CA ILE A 39 -12.13 -2.40 -19.55
C ILE A 39 -12.49 -0.94 -19.39
N GLY A 40 -13.17 -0.36 -20.37
CA GLY A 40 -13.44 1.07 -20.41
C GLY A 40 -12.15 1.88 -20.24
N HIS A 41 -12.07 2.67 -19.16
CA HIS A 41 -10.90 3.49 -18.83
C HIS A 41 -9.92 2.83 -17.85
N PHE A 42 -10.15 1.58 -17.48
CA PHE A 42 -9.34 0.80 -16.55
C PHE A 42 -8.29 -0.02 -17.30
N SER A 43 -7.05 0.49 -17.32
CA SER A 43 -5.86 -0.28 -17.68
C SER A 43 -5.34 -1.07 -16.48
N ALA A 44 -4.51 -2.08 -16.71
CA ALA A 44 -3.92 -2.89 -15.65
C ALA A 44 -3.17 -2.06 -14.59
N GLU A 45 -2.48 -0.99 -15.01
CA GLU A 45 -1.80 -0.07 -14.10
C GLU A 45 -2.80 0.74 -13.25
N ARG A 46 -3.89 1.21 -13.85
CA ARG A 46 -4.91 1.99 -13.14
C ARG A 46 -5.67 1.15 -12.12
N VAL A 47 -5.96 -0.10 -12.47
CA VAL A 47 -6.57 -1.05 -11.54
C VAL A 47 -5.60 -1.34 -10.39
N LEU A 48 -4.33 -1.64 -10.70
CA LEU A 48 -3.32 -1.89 -9.68
C LEU A 48 -3.16 -0.70 -8.72
N LEU A 49 -3.11 0.53 -9.24
CA LEU A 49 -3.04 1.74 -8.40
C LEU A 49 -4.22 1.81 -7.43
N ARG A 50 -5.45 1.60 -7.92
CA ARG A 50 -6.65 1.59 -7.07
C ARG A 50 -6.64 0.45 -6.05
N MET A 51 -6.12 -0.73 -6.41
CA MET A 51 -5.95 -1.84 -5.47
C MET A 51 -5.03 -1.44 -4.32
N LEU A 52 -3.87 -0.84 -4.62
CA LEU A 52 -2.92 -0.41 -3.59
C LEU A 52 -3.51 0.64 -2.65
N GLU A 53 -4.32 1.55 -3.18
CA GLU A 53 -4.94 2.64 -2.41
C GLU A 53 -6.15 2.22 -1.57
N ARG A 54 -6.91 1.22 -2.01
CA ARG A 54 -8.23 0.90 -1.41
C ARG A 54 -8.29 -0.44 -0.68
N LEU A 55 -7.43 -1.38 -1.05
CA LEU A 55 -7.42 -2.71 -0.42
C LEU A 55 -6.40 -2.77 0.72
N SER A 56 -6.61 -3.72 1.63
CA SER A 56 -5.58 -4.05 2.62
C SER A 56 -4.39 -4.71 1.93
N TRP A 57 -3.20 -4.64 2.55
CA TRP A 57 -2.01 -5.32 2.03
C TRP A 57 -2.24 -6.83 1.85
N TYR A 58 -2.97 -7.45 2.78
CA TYR A 58 -3.29 -8.89 2.73
C TYR A 58 -4.18 -9.23 1.55
N ASP A 59 -5.19 -8.41 1.25
CA ASP A 59 -6.05 -8.60 0.08
C ASP A 59 -5.25 -8.50 -1.23
N VAL A 60 -4.34 -7.52 -1.32
CA VAL A 60 -3.47 -7.34 -2.48
C VAL A 60 -2.56 -8.55 -2.66
N LEU A 61 -1.97 -9.05 -1.56
CA LEU A 61 -1.16 -10.28 -1.57
C LEU A 61 -1.98 -11.50 -1.96
N ASP A 62 -3.21 -11.64 -1.46
CA ASP A 62 -4.06 -12.78 -1.73
C ASP A 62 -4.50 -12.84 -3.19
N LEU A 63 -4.72 -11.69 -3.82
CA LEU A 63 -5.13 -11.58 -5.22
C LEU A 63 -3.96 -11.72 -6.21
N LEU A 64 -2.82 -11.08 -5.92
CA LEU A 64 -1.72 -10.97 -6.89
C LEU A 64 -0.54 -11.89 -6.56
N GLY A 65 -0.35 -12.25 -5.30
CA GLY A 65 0.83 -12.96 -4.83
C GLY A 65 2.10 -12.11 -4.85
N THR A 66 3.10 -12.58 -4.11
CA THR A 66 4.37 -11.86 -3.91
C THR A 66 5.15 -11.70 -5.22
N ASP A 67 5.20 -12.73 -6.07
CA ASP A 67 5.99 -12.71 -7.31
C ASP A 67 5.51 -11.67 -8.32
N ARG A 68 4.18 -11.53 -8.48
CA ARG A 68 3.61 -10.51 -9.35
C ARG A 68 3.82 -9.12 -8.76
N LEU A 69 3.66 -8.96 -7.45
CA LEU A 69 3.90 -7.67 -6.80
C LEU A 69 5.36 -7.24 -6.95
N ARG A 70 6.31 -8.15 -6.80
CA ARG A 70 7.74 -7.88 -6.97
C ARG A 70 8.07 -7.26 -8.34
N THR A 71 7.41 -7.72 -9.39
CA THR A 71 7.64 -7.24 -10.77
C THR A 71 6.85 -5.97 -11.10
N ARG A 72 5.65 -5.79 -10.53
CA ARG A 72 4.75 -4.70 -10.91
C ARG A 72 4.81 -3.48 -10.01
N LEU A 73 5.34 -3.61 -8.79
CA LEU A 73 5.43 -2.54 -7.81
C LEU A 73 6.67 -1.67 -8.09
N THR A 74 6.58 -0.84 -9.13
CA THR A 74 7.67 0.05 -9.58
C THR A 74 7.66 1.38 -8.85
N THR A 75 8.80 2.07 -8.84
CA THR A 75 8.91 3.43 -8.26
C THR A 75 7.94 4.41 -8.92
N LEU A 76 7.76 4.31 -10.25
CA LEU A 76 6.82 5.14 -11.01
C LEU A 76 5.37 4.90 -10.58
N LEU A 77 4.98 3.64 -10.34
CA LEU A 77 3.64 3.31 -9.87
C LEU A 77 3.41 3.86 -8.46
N ILE A 78 4.37 3.66 -7.56
CA ILE A 78 4.27 4.11 -6.16
C ILE A 78 4.17 5.64 -6.09
N ALA A 79 4.96 6.36 -6.91
CA ALA A 79 4.89 7.82 -6.98
C ALA A 79 3.51 8.37 -7.37
N ARG A 80 2.67 7.56 -8.04
CA ARG A 80 1.30 7.93 -8.43
C ARG A 80 0.27 7.72 -7.32
N ILE A 81 0.63 7.07 -6.21
CA ILE A 81 -0.26 6.88 -5.05
C ILE A 81 -0.57 8.25 -4.45
N ARG A 82 -1.87 8.53 -4.25
CA ARG A 82 -2.36 9.83 -3.80
C ARG A 82 -2.00 10.16 -2.36
N HIS A 83 -2.07 9.18 -1.46
CA HIS A 83 -1.86 9.38 -0.03
C HIS A 83 -0.40 9.10 0.34
N ASP A 84 0.25 10.08 0.98
CA ASP A 84 1.68 10.01 1.33
C ASP A 84 1.99 8.84 2.27
N ASP A 85 1.17 8.58 3.28
CA ASP A 85 1.36 7.45 4.20
C ASP A 85 1.30 6.09 3.48
N VAL A 86 0.39 5.97 2.52
CA VAL A 86 0.25 4.75 1.71
C VAL A 86 1.45 4.61 0.78
N ARG A 87 1.92 5.72 0.20
CA ARG A 87 3.12 5.77 -0.62
C ARG A 87 4.35 5.30 0.16
N GLU A 88 4.62 5.92 1.31
CA GLU A 88 5.75 5.57 2.20
C GLU A 88 5.73 4.07 2.56
N ARG A 89 4.55 3.54 2.91
CA ARG A 89 4.37 2.11 3.20
C ARG A 89 4.72 1.22 2.00
N TYR A 90 4.28 1.57 0.80
CA TYR A 90 4.59 0.76 -0.38
C TYR A 90 6.03 0.93 -0.87
N GLU A 91 6.67 2.07 -0.63
CA GLU A 91 8.12 2.22 -0.84
C GLU A 91 8.89 1.24 0.05
N TYR A 92 8.52 1.15 1.33
CA TYR A 92 9.11 0.17 2.24
C TYR A 92 8.90 -1.27 1.75
N VAL A 93 7.68 -1.62 1.37
CA VAL A 93 7.35 -2.95 0.82
C VAL A 93 8.15 -3.25 -0.45
N ARG A 94 8.29 -2.29 -1.36
CA ARG A 94 9.12 -2.43 -2.58
C ARG A 94 10.54 -2.85 -2.22
N ARG A 95 11.17 -2.10 -1.32
CA ARG A 95 12.55 -2.32 -0.88
C ARG A 95 12.70 -3.70 -0.25
N LEU A 96 11.75 -4.08 0.62
CA LEU A 96 11.70 -5.40 1.23
C LEU A 96 11.62 -6.52 0.19
N LEU A 97 10.72 -6.42 -0.78
CA LEU A 97 10.55 -7.42 -1.85
C LEU A 97 11.78 -7.51 -2.78
N GLN A 98 12.52 -6.41 -2.93
CA GLN A 98 13.72 -6.36 -3.76
C GLN A 98 14.99 -6.78 -3.00
N GLY A 99 14.91 -7.00 -1.69
CA GLY A 99 16.06 -7.32 -0.85
C GLY A 99 17.00 -6.13 -0.65
N GLU A 100 16.50 -4.90 -0.84
CA GLU A 100 17.25 -3.69 -0.53
C GLU A 100 17.40 -3.51 0.99
N ALA A 101 18.49 -2.85 1.42
CA ALA A 101 18.69 -2.54 2.83
C ALA A 101 17.58 -1.61 3.33
N LEU A 102 16.86 -2.06 4.36
CA LEU A 102 15.81 -1.27 5.00
C LEU A 102 16.40 -0.45 6.15
N PRO A 103 15.96 0.80 6.35
CA PRO A 103 16.29 1.52 7.57
C PRO A 103 15.72 0.73 8.76
N LEU A 104 16.57 0.50 9.78
CA LEU A 104 16.37 -0.48 10.87
C LEU A 104 15.13 -0.25 11.77
N SER A 105 14.43 0.87 11.64
CA SER A 105 13.12 1.20 12.23
C SER A 105 12.82 2.66 11.91
N GLY A 106 11.62 3.15 12.23
CA GLY A 106 11.17 4.57 12.09
C GLY A 106 11.96 5.60 12.93
N TRP A 107 13.24 5.32 13.20
CA TRP A 107 14.23 6.20 13.82
C TRP A 107 15.02 7.02 12.79
N ASP A 108 14.52 7.15 11.56
CA ASP A 108 15.11 8.06 10.58
C ASP A 108 14.87 9.54 11.00
N PRO A 109 15.76 10.47 10.62
CA PRO A 109 15.65 11.88 11.02
C PRO A 109 14.32 12.54 10.64
N ALA A 110 13.69 12.14 9.53
CA ALA A 110 12.42 12.69 9.07
C ALA A 110 11.24 12.15 9.91
N SER A 111 11.24 10.86 10.25
CA SER A 111 10.26 10.31 11.20
C SER A 111 10.38 10.94 12.60
N ARG A 112 11.60 11.24 13.06
CA ARG A 112 11.80 11.99 14.33
C ARG A 112 11.20 13.39 14.28
N ALA A 113 11.31 14.08 13.15
CA ALA A 113 10.72 15.41 12.99
C ALA A 113 9.19 15.34 13.09
N LYS A 114 8.56 14.38 12.40
CA LYS A 114 7.10 14.15 12.47
C LYS A 114 6.64 13.79 13.89
N VAL A 115 7.38 12.95 14.62
CA VAL A 115 7.06 12.56 16.01
C VAL A 115 7.31 13.69 17.01
N ARG A 116 8.33 14.53 16.78
CA ARG A 116 8.63 15.69 17.63
C ARG A 116 7.50 16.72 17.60
N ASP A 117 6.88 16.91 16.45
CA ASP A 117 5.79 17.87 16.26
C ASP A 117 4.41 17.27 16.62
N SER A 118 4.36 15.95 16.85
CA SER A 118 3.22 15.22 17.41
C SER A 118 3.22 15.36 18.94
N LEU A 119 2.03 15.62 19.51
CA LEU A 119 1.72 15.99 20.91
C LEU A 119 2.33 15.11 22.03
N LEU A 120 3.04 14.03 21.68
CA LEU A 120 3.70 13.12 22.63
C LEU A 120 5.11 13.57 23.06
N SER A 121 5.75 14.51 22.34
CA SER A 121 7.08 15.02 22.71
C SER A 121 7.07 15.87 23.99
N ASP A 122 5.99 16.62 24.23
CA ASP A 122 5.84 17.50 25.40
C ASP A 122 5.77 16.73 26.73
N ARG A 123 5.34 15.46 26.72
CA ARG A 123 5.27 14.65 27.95
C ARG A 123 6.64 14.16 28.41
N TRP A 124 7.48 13.73 27.48
CA TRP A 124 8.81 13.20 27.79
C TRP A 124 9.76 14.32 28.25
N TYR A 125 9.76 15.46 27.56
CA TYR A 125 10.62 16.59 27.93
C TYR A 125 10.22 17.28 29.25
N ARG A 126 8.94 17.26 29.64
CA ARG A 126 8.52 17.75 30.97
C ARG A 126 9.03 16.87 32.11
N ALA A 127 9.16 15.56 31.91
CA ALA A 127 9.65 14.65 32.94
C ALA A 127 11.16 14.86 33.20
N GLU A 128 11.95 15.12 32.16
CA GLU A 128 13.38 15.43 32.30
C GLU A 128 13.63 16.81 32.93
N GLN A 129 12.84 17.84 32.59
CA GLN A 129 12.98 19.16 33.22
C GLN A 129 12.53 19.21 34.68
N ALA A 130 11.72 18.26 35.14
CA ALA A 130 11.31 18.14 36.54
C ALA A 130 12.39 17.51 37.45
N LEU A 131 13.34 16.77 36.87
CA LEU A 131 14.44 16.12 37.61
C LEU A 131 15.71 16.99 37.73
N VAL A 132 15.75 18.16 37.07
CA VAL A 132 16.93 19.05 36.99
C VAL A 132 16.71 20.37 37.75
N ARG A 133 15.65 20.49 38.56
CA ARG A 133 15.52 21.64 39.47
C ARG A 133 16.16 21.31 40.83
N PRO A 134 17.13 22.11 41.31
CA PRO A 134 17.74 21.95 42.63
C PRO A 134 16.74 22.22 43.76
#